data_AF-A0A2S1H263-F1
#
_entry.id   AF-A0A2S1H263-F1
#
_cell.length_a   1.000
_cell.length_b   1.000
_cell.length_c   1.000
_cell.angle_alpha   90.00
_cell.angle_beta   90.00
_cell.angle_gamma   90.00
#
_symmetry.space_group_name_H-M   'P 1'
#
loop_
_entity.id
_entity.type
_entity.pdbx_description
1 polymer ?
#
loop_
_entity_poly.entity_id
_entity_poly.type
_entity_poly.pdbx_seq_one_letter_code
_entity_poly.pdbx_strand_id
1 'polypeptide(L)'
;MDSNYNCFIKICFISGDFQCDVSSDTQLFSFKSGIGFIAIPHFFSTLSSLYKGEIHEEKLYCHGNEDYYIFSSDGSNLNIEHIAHYPEDNFTYQFKLTEYIKAICIGFQNYLQQLEQKEILPLKMQEQAHPLENEVLAAFHDFSLLLNR
;
A
#
# COMPACT_ATOMS: atom_id res chain seq x y z
N MET A 1 17.59 -0.78 14.81
CA MET A 1 16.62 0.04 15.56
C MET A 1 15.27 -0.51 15.19
N ASP A 2 14.55 -1.07 16.16
CA ASP A 2 13.19 -1.55 15.92
C ASP A 2 12.33 -0.33 15.62
N SER A 3 11.81 -0.28 14.40
CA SER A 3 10.82 0.69 14.01
C SER A 3 9.53 0.41 14.77
N ASN A 4 8.91 1.44 15.33
CA ASN A 4 7.56 1.37 15.88
C ASN A 4 6.47 1.33 14.79
N TYR A 5 6.87 1.30 13.52
CA TYR A 5 5.95 1.28 12.40
C TYR A 5 5.40 -0.13 12.21
N ASN A 6 4.08 -0.25 12.19
CA ASN A 6 3.39 -1.50 11.89
C ASN A 6 2.50 -1.33 10.68
N CYS A 7 2.42 -2.38 9.87
CA CYS A 7 1.53 -2.43 8.70
C CYS A 7 0.59 -3.62 8.80
N PHE A 8 -0.70 -3.37 8.57
CA PHE A 8 -1.72 -4.39 8.43
C PHE A 8 -2.32 -4.35 7.02
N ILE A 9 -2.42 -5.53 6.40
CA ILE A 9 -2.94 -5.70 5.05
C ILE A 9 -4.21 -6.55 5.10
N LYS A 10 -5.24 -6.09 4.40
CA LYS A 10 -6.47 -6.85 4.19
C LYS A 10 -6.90 -6.72 2.73
N ILE A 11 -7.18 -7.85 2.10
CA ILE A 11 -7.76 -7.92 0.75
C ILE A 11 -9.01 -8.79 0.79
N CYS A 12 -10.12 -8.29 0.25
CA CYS A 12 -11.34 -9.07 0.06
C CYS A 12 -11.32 -9.69 -1.34
N PHE A 13 -11.14 -11.01 -1.45
CA PHE A 13 -11.08 -11.67 -2.76
C PHE A 13 -12.40 -11.72 -3.52
N ILE A 14 -13.53 -11.44 -2.85
CA ILE A 14 -14.85 -11.40 -3.49
C ILE A 14 -15.12 -10.04 -4.12
N SER A 15 -14.90 -8.95 -3.37
CA SER A 15 -15.16 -7.59 -3.85
C SER A 15 -13.96 -6.96 -4.56
N GLY A 16 -12.74 -7.47 -4.32
CA GLY A 16 -11.52 -6.85 -4.79
C GLY A 16 -11.00 -5.74 -3.88
N ASP A 17 -11.69 -5.42 -2.78
CA ASP A 17 -11.30 -4.33 -1.89
C ASP A 17 -9.94 -4.57 -1.25
N PHE A 18 -9.14 -3.52 -1.17
CA PHE A 18 -7.83 -3.48 -0.54
C PHE A 18 -7.81 -2.45 0.58
N GLN A 19 -7.19 -2.82 1.70
CA GLN A 19 -6.87 -1.92 2.80
C GLN A 19 -5.43 -2.16 3.26
N CYS A 20 -4.68 -1.08 3.37
CA CYS A 20 -3.35 -1.02 3.94
C CYS A 20 -3.33 0.00 5.07
N ASP A 21 -3.18 -0.49 6.29
CA ASP A 21 -3.12 0.34 7.49
C ASP A 21 -1.68 0.45 7.94
N VAL A 22 -1.13 1.67 7.98
CA VAL A 22 0.20 1.94 8.52
C VAL A 22 0.05 2.79 9.77
N SER A 23 0.62 2.28 10.86
CA SER A 23 0.63 2.94 12.17
C SER A 23 2.03 3.27 12.62
N SER A 24 2.16 4.38 13.35
CA SER A 24 3.31 4.74 14.19
C SER A 24 2.81 5.01 15.61
N ASP A 25 3.67 5.46 16.52
CA ASP A 25 3.27 5.86 17.88
C ASP A 25 2.22 6.98 17.91
N THR A 26 2.17 7.82 16.87
CA THR A 26 1.41 9.08 16.89
C THR A 26 0.21 9.08 15.97
N GLN A 27 0.16 8.21 14.97
CA GLN A 27 -0.90 8.24 13.96
C GLN A 27 -1.14 6.87 13.32
N LEU A 28 -2.35 6.69 12.83
CA LEU A 28 -2.80 5.55 12.05
C LEU A 28 -3.36 6.09 10.74
N PHE A 29 -2.78 5.66 9.63
CA PHE A 29 -3.25 5.95 8.28
C PHE A 29 -3.80 4.67 7.65
N SER A 30 -4.90 4.80 6.90
CA SER A 30 -5.51 3.71 6.14
C SER A 30 -5.65 4.11 4.68
N PHE A 31 -4.87 3.48 3.81
CA PHE A 31 -5.12 3.51 2.37
C PHE A 31 -6.16 2.45 2.04
N LYS A 32 -7.29 2.87 1.46
CA LYS A 32 -8.39 1.97 1.07
C LYS A 32 -8.70 2.13 -0.41
N SER A 33 -8.94 1.02 -1.09
CA SER A 33 -9.38 1.05 -2.48
C SER A 33 -10.35 -0.09 -2.80
N GLY A 34 -11.32 0.15 -3.69
CA GLY A 34 -12.29 -0.86 -4.12
C GLY A 34 -11.80 -1.79 -5.23
N ILE A 35 -10.69 -1.47 -5.91
CA ILE A 35 -10.15 -2.29 -7.02
C ILE A 35 -8.68 -2.61 -6.75
N GLY A 36 -8.44 -3.62 -5.91
CA GLY A 36 -7.11 -4.00 -5.43
C GLY A 36 -6.13 -4.40 -6.54
N PHE A 37 -6.58 -5.09 -7.59
CA PHE A 37 -5.69 -5.51 -8.68
C PHE A 37 -5.12 -4.31 -9.49
N ILE A 38 -5.79 -3.15 -9.49
CA ILE A 38 -5.29 -1.89 -10.08
C ILE A 38 -4.57 -1.05 -9.03
N ALA A 39 -5.17 -0.92 -7.85
CA ALA A 39 -4.70 0.00 -6.82
C ALA A 39 -3.40 -0.46 -6.17
N ILE A 40 -3.21 -1.77 -5.94
CA ILE A 40 -2.02 -2.29 -5.27
C ILE A 40 -0.75 -2.05 -6.13
N PRO A 41 -0.71 -2.40 -7.43
CA PRO A 41 0.45 -2.09 -8.27
C PRO A 41 0.76 -0.60 -8.34
N HIS A 42 -0.28 0.24 -8.51
CA HIS A 42 -0.10 1.69 -8.57
C HIS A 42 0.44 2.24 -7.25
N PHE A 43 -0.09 1.79 -6.11
CA PHE A 43 0.39 2.14 -4.77
C PHE A 43 1.87 1.78 -4.59
N PHE A 44 2.29 0.57 -4.95
CA PHE A 44 3.70 0.17 -4.86
C PHE A 44 4.59 0.97 -5.82
N SER A 45 4.14 1.23 -7.04
CA SER A 45 4.89 2.03 -8.01
C SER A 45 5.12 3.46 -7.51
N THR A 46 4.08 4.13 -7.05
CA THR A 46 4.15 5.49 -6.49
C THR A 46 5.12 5.56 -5.31
N LEU A 47 4.98 4.65 -4.35
CA LEU A 47 5.89 4.61 -3.19
C LEU A 47 7.34 4.33 -3.60
N SER A 48 7.56 3.48 -4.60
CA SER A 48 8.89 3.20 -5.15
C SER A 48 9.53 4.46 -5.75
N SER A 49 8.78 5.19 -6.56
CA SER A 49 9.29 6.39 -7.22
C SER A 49 9.51 7.54 -6.25
N LEU A 50 8.65 7.70 -5.23
CA LEU A 50 8.86 8.64 -4.13
C LEU A 50 10.12 8.28 -3.31
N TYR A 51 10.32 7.00 -3.01
CA TYR A 51 11.48 6.53 -2.24
C TYR A 51 12.81 6.77 -2.98
N LYS A 52 12.81 6.59 -4.31
CA LYS A 52 13.99 6.84 -5.15
C LYS A 52 14.22 8.32 -5.47
N GLY A 53 13.26 9.20 -5.14
CA GLY A 53 13.28 10.61 -5.53
C GLY A 53 13.07 10.83 -7.04
N GLU A 54 12.45 9.88 -7.74
CA GLU A 54 12.08 10.01 -9.17
C GLU A 54 10.90 10.97 -9.36
N ILE A 55 10.01 11.03 -8.35
CA ILE A 55 8.88 11.95 -8.27
C ILE A 55 8.83 12.57 -6.86
N HIS A 56 8.14 13.70 -6.74
CA HIS A 56 7.93 14.39 -5.46
C HIS A 56 6.50 14.29 -4.94
N GLU A 57 5.54 14.03 -5.82
CA GLU A 57 4.12 13.96 -5.50
C GLU A 57 3.40 13.08 -6.51
N GLU A 58 2.36 12.36 -6.08
CA GLU A 58 1.44 11.63 -6.93
C GLU A 58 0.05 11.52 -6.29
N LYS A 59 -0.99 11.51 -7.12
CA LYS A 59 -2.38 11.36 -6.69
C LYS A 59 -2.88 9.94 -6.96
N LEU A 60 -3.24 9.23 -5.91
CA LEU A 60 -3.85 7.90 -5.97
C LEU A 60 -5.37 7.96 -5.79
N TYR A 61 -6.10 7.43 -6.76
CA TYR A 61 -7.56 7.29 -6.69
C TYR A 61 -7.94 5.99 -5.98
N CYS A 62 -8.98 6.04 -5.15
CA CYS A 62 -9.39 4.89 -4.36
C CYS A 62 -10.26 3.89 -5.15
N HIS A 63 -10.57 4.15 -6.42
CA HIS A 63 -11.33 3.25 -7.31
C HIS A 63 -12.54 2.60 -6.60
N GLY A 64 -13.55 3.39 -6.21
CA GLY A 64 -14.79 2.84 -5.64
C GLY A 64 -15.56 3.75 -4.67
N ASN A 65 -14.91 4.76 -4.07
CA ASN A 65 -15.54 5.64 -3.06
C ASN A 65 -15.25 7.14 -3.27
N GLU A 66 -14.86 7.56 -4.49
CA GLU A 66 -14.53 8.96 -4.87
C GLU A 66 -13.39 9.64 -4.09
N ASP A 67 -12.96 9.05 -2.97
CA ASP A 67 -11.77 9.42 -2.23
C ASP A 67 -10.51 9.40 -3.11
N TYR A 68 -9.56 10.24 -2.76
CA TYR A 68 -8.21 10.16 -3.27
C TYR A 68 -7.18 10.53 -2.21
N TYR A 69 -5.97 10.06 -2.44
CA TYR A 69 -4.82 10.34 -1.60
C TYR A 69 -3.75 11.05 -2.40
N ILE A 70 -3.15 12.09 -1.83
CA ILE A 70 -1.96 12.72 -2.39
C ILE A 70 -0.77 12.27 -1.55
N PHE A 71 0.16 11.55 -2.17
CA PHE A 71 1.40 11.13 -1.53
C PHE A 71 2.50 12.06 -2.01
N SER A 72 3.22 12.71 -1.09
CA SER A 72 4.35 13.57 -1.42
C SER A 72 5.54 13.31 -0.51
N SER A 73 6.75 13.57 -1.00
CA SER A 73 7.99 13.26 -0.28
C SER A 73 9.06 14.33 -0.47
N ASP A 74 9.73 14.68 0.63
CA ASP A 74 10.96 15.51 0.62
C ASP A 74 12.25 14.66 0.60
N GLY A 75 12.12 13.33 0.43
CA GLY A 75 13.21 12.36 0.48
C GLY A 75 13.52 11.81 1.88
N SER A 76 13.00 12.44 2.95
CA SER A 76 13.13 11.97 4.34
C SER A 76 11.78 11.63 4.97
N ASN A 77 10.77 12.45 4.69
CA ASN A 77 9.42 12.35 5.20
C ASN A 77 8.47 12.09 4.03
N LEU A 78 7.49 11.24 4.28
CA LEU A 78 6.33 11.03 3.43
C LEU A 78 5.16 11.80 4.04
N ASN A 79 4.57 12.72 3.28
CA ASN A 79 3.32 13.36 3.63
C ASN A 79 2.19 12.71 2.83
N ILE A 80 1.05 12.52 3.49
CA ILE A 80 -0.14 11.92 2.87
C ILE A 80 -1.32 12.82 3.19
N GLU A 81 -2.00 13.29 2.16
CA GLU A 81 -3.29 13.95 2.27
C GLU A 81 -4.38 12.96 1.85
N HIS A 82 -5.36 12.73 2.71
CA HIS A 82 -6.56 11.96 2.39
C HIS A 82 -7.72 12.93 2.23
N ILE A 83 -8.26 13.00 1.02
CA ILE A 83 -9.43 13.78 0.68
C ILE A 83 -10.60 12.80 0.65
N ALA A 84 -11.37 12.78 1.74
CA ALA A 84 -12.52 11.92 1.89
C ALA A 84 -13.75 12.57 1.24
N HIS A 85 -14.52 11.80 0.47
CA HIS A 85 -15.75 12.26 -0.13
C HIS A 85 -16.94 12.18 0.84
N TYR A 86 -16.95 11.22 1.77
CA TYR A 86 -18.06 11.07 2.72
C TYR A 86 -17.65 10.48 4.10
N PRO A 87 -17.80 11.25 5.21
CA PRO A 87 -18.07 12.68 5.23
C PRO A 87 -16.96 13.46 4.51
N GLU A 88 -17.30 14.57 3.88
CA GLU A 88 -16.29 15.46 3.29
C GLU A 88 -15.32 15.94 4.38
N ASP A 89 -14.07 15.50 4.31
CA ASP A 89 -13.04 15.86 5.28
C ASP A 89 -11.65 15.67 4.66
N ASN A 90 -10.67 16.39 5.21
CA ASN A 90 -9.28 16.35 4.75
C ASN A 90 -8.37 15.99 5.92
N PHE A 91 -7.69 14.85 5.82
CA PHE A 91 -6.75 14.39 6.83
C PHE A 91 -5.32 14.48 6.31
N THR A 92 -4.39 14.89 7.17
CA THR A 92 -2.96 14.93 6.84
C THR A 92 -2.18 14.03 7.77
N TYR A 93 -1.24 13.28 7.19
CA TYR A 93 -0.37 12.34 7.90
C TYR A 93 1.07 12.60 7.48
N GLN A 94 2.01 12.41 8.41
CA GLN A 94 3.43 12.55 8.11
C GLN A 94 4.24 11.40 8.70
N PHE A 95 4.85 10.60 7.84
CA PHE A 95 5.65 9.44 8.22
C PHE A 95 7.12 9.63 7.84
N LYS A 96 8.02 8.89 8.49
CA LYS A 96 9.40 8.74 7.99
C LYS A 96 9.37 7.82 6.77
N LEU A 97 9.86 8.32 5.64
CA LEU A 97 9.74 7.65 4.34
C LEU A 97 10.30 6.23 4.39
N THR A 98 11.56 6.07 4.82
CA THR A 98 12.22 4.76 4.90
C THR A 98 11.50 3.78 5.82
N GLU A 99 10.98 4.24 6.96
CA GLU A 99 10.29 3.38 7.93
C GLU A 99 8.90 2.98 7.43
N TYR A 100 8.20 3.87 6.74
CA TYR A 100 6.94 3.60 6.07
C TYR A 100 7.07 2.53 4.98
N ILE A 101 8.08 2.66 4.11
CA ILE A 101 8.38 1.68 3.05
C ILE A 101 8.70 0.30 3.66
N LYS A 102 9.55 0.26 4.69
CA LYS A 102 9.86 -0.98 5.43
C LYS A 102 8.63 -1.63 6.03
N ALA A 103 7.79 -0.86 6.70
CA ALA A 103 6.57 -1.36 7.32
C ALA A 103 5.65 -2.00 6.28
N ILE A 104 5.44 -1.35 5.13
CA ILE A 104 4.64 -1.91 4.04
C ILE A 104 5.26 -3.20 3.50
N CYS A 105 6.57 -3.22 3.25
CA CYS A 105 7.25 -4.41 2.74
C CYS A 105 7.07 -5.60 3.69
N ILE A 106 7.31 -5.40 4.99
CA ILE A 106 7.15 -6.44 6.01
C ILE A 106 5.69 -6.86 6.15
N GLY A 107 4.76 -5.90 6.22
CA GLY A 107 3.33 -6.16 6.38
C GLY A 107 2.75 -6.98 5.23
N PHE A 108 3.11 -6.63 3.99
CA PHE A 108 2.65 -7.36 2.81
C PHE A 108 3.32 -8.73 2.68
N GLN A 109 4.62 -8.85 2.99
CA GLN A 109 5.30 -10.15 3.03
C GLN A 109 4.66 -11.09 4.06
N ASN A 110 4.38 -10.60 5.26
CA ASN A 110 3.70 -11.36 6.31
C ASN A 110 2.30 -11.79 5.87
N TYR A 111 1.57 -10.90 5.18
CA TYR A 111 0.26 -11.23 4.62
C TYR A 111 0.33 -12.37 3.60
N LEU A 112 1.27 -12.32 2.66
CA LEU A 112 1.47 -13.40 1.68
C LEU A 112 1.81 -14.74 2.37
N GLN A 113 2.71 -14.72 3.36
CA GLN A 113 3.05 -15.93 4.14
C GLN A 113 1.84 -16.51 4.88
N GLN A 114 0.96 -15.67 5.43
CA GLN A 114 -0.27 -16.15 6.06
C GLN A 114 -1.22 -16.81 5.06
N LEU A 115 -1.27 -16.32 3.82
CA LEU A 115 -2.07 -16.94 2.76
C LEU A 115 -1.49 -18.28 2.29
N GLU A 116 -0.15 -18.38 2.21
CA GLU A 116 0.54 -19.65 1.93
C GLU A 116 0.27 -20.69 3.01
N GLN A 117 0.37 -20.31 4.29
CA GLN A 117 0.06 -21.18 5.43
C GLN A 117 -1.39 -21.67 5.43
N LYS A 118 -2.31 -20.88 4.87
CA LYS A 118 -3.73 -21.23 4.71
C LYS A 118 -4.03 -21.98 3.41
N GLU A 119 -3.00 -22.32 2.62
CA GLU A 119 -3.12 -22.98 1.30
C GLU A 119 -3.98 -22.19 0.30
N ILE A 120 -4.05 -20.87 0.48
CA ILE A 120 -4.71 -19.96 -0.45
C ILE A 120 -3.75 -19.58 -1.60
N LEU A 121 -2.48 -19.37 -1.26
CA LEU A 121 -1.41 -19.21 -2.25
C LEU A 121 -0.58 -20.51 -2.40
N PRO A 122 -0.07 -20.82 -3.62
CA PRO A 122 -0.31 -20.08 -4.87
C PRO A 122 -1.76 -20.24 -5.36
N LEU A 123 -2.27 -19.23 -6.07
CA LEU A 123 -3.63 -19.29 -6.63
C LEU A 123 -3.74 -20.47 -7.60
N LYS A 124 -4.75 -21.32 -7.41
CA LYS A 124 -4.99 -22.52 -8.25
C LYS A 124 -5.28 -22.16 -9.71
N MET A 125 -5.91 -21.01 -9.92
CA MET A 125 -6.16 -20.43 -11.24
C MET A 125 -5.88 -18.93 -11.16
N GLN A 126 -5.16 -18.40 -12.14
CA GLN A 126 -4.99 -16.96 -12.30
C GLN A 126 -6.30 -16.43 -12.90
N GLU A 127 -7.24 -16.10 -12.04
CA GLU A 127 -8.47 -15.43 -12.45
C GLU A 127 -8.14 -13.99 -12.81
N GLN A 128 -8.60 -13.55 -13.98
CA GLN A 128 -8.47 -12.16 -14.41
C GLN A 128 -9.11 -11.25 -13.36
N ALA A 129 -8.41 -10.18 -12.97
CA ALA A 129 -8.86 -9.23 -11.95
C ALA A 129 -8.85 -9.78 -10.51
N HIS A 130 -8.19 -10.91 -10.24
CA HIS A 130 -7.93 -11.33 -8.86
C HIS A 130 -6.99 -10.31 -8.19
N PRO A 131 -7.28 -9.83 -6.96
CA PRO A 131 -6.47 -8.78 -6.30
C PRO A 131 -5.07 -9.23 -5.85
N LEU A 132 -4.67 -10.45 -6.19
CA LEU A 132 -3.32 -11.01 -6.02
C LEU A 132 -2.87 -11.74 -7.30
N GLU A 133 -3.34 -11.30 -8.45
CA GLU A 133 -2.86 -11.81 -9.73
C GLU A 133 -1.37 -11.53 -9.93
N ASN A 134 -0.77 -12.17 -10.94
CA ASN A 134 0.66 -12.10 -11.20
C ASN A 134 1.22 -10.67 -11.27
N GLU A 135 0.46 -9.71 -11.80
CA GLU A 135 0.89 -8.30 -11.87
C GLU A 135 1.07 -7.69 -10.47
N VAL A 136 0.16 -7.98 -9.54
CA VAL A 136 0.25 -7.54 -8.15
C VAL A 136 1.46 -8.15 -7.45
N LEU A 137 1.68 -9.45 -7.64
CA LEU A 137 2.82 -10.15 -7.05
C LEU A 137 4.16 -9.66 -7.63
N ALA A 138 4.21 -9.38 -8.93
CA ALA A 138 5.37 -8.80 -9.59
C ALA A 138 5.65 -7.37 -9.09
N ALA A 139 4.62 -6.53 -8.98
CA ALA A 139 4.76 -5.18 -8.44
C ALA A 139 5.27 -5.20 -7.00
N PHE A 140 4.79 -6.12 -6.17
CA PHE A 140 5.29 -6.30 -4.81
C PHE A 140 6.75 -6.77 -4.80
N HIS A 141 7.12 -7.73 -5.65
CA HIS A 141 8.50 -8.19 -5.77
C HIS A 141 9.43 -7.02 -6.06
N ASP A 142 9.11 -6.20 -7.06
CA ASP A 142 9.93 -5.05 -7.45
C ASP A 142 10.01 -3.99 -6.35
N PHE A 143 8.91 -3.74 -5.64
CA PHE A 143 8.87 -2.88 -4.47
C PHE A 143 9.76 -3.41 -3.32
N SER A 144 9.73 -4.72 -3.06
CA SER A 144 10.52 -5.32 -1.98
C SER A 144 12.03 -5.20 -2.20
N LEU A 145 12.47 -5.11 -3.47
CA LEU A 145 13.88 -4.94 -3.82
C LEU A 145 14.44 -3.55 -3.47
N LEU A 146 13.60 -2.55 -3.18
CA LEU A 146 14.04 -1.21 -2.79
C LEU A 146 14.89 -1.20 -1.51
N LEU A 147 14.59 -2.11 -0.59
CA LEU A 147 15.20 -2.16 0.74
C LEU A 147 16.45 -3.06 0.80
N ASN A 148 16.70 -3.81 -0.27
CA ASN A 148 17.85 -4.72 -0.41
C ASN A 148 19.02 -4.09 -1.17
N ARG A 149 18.97 -2.78 -1.45
CA ARG A 149 20.00 -2.02 -2.17
C ARG A 149 20.83 -1.14 -1.25
#